data_AF-A0A7S2M9Z6-F1
#
_entry.id   AF-A0A7S2M9Z6-F1
#
_cell.length_a   1.000
_cell.length_b   1.000
_cell.length_c   1.000
_cell.angle_alpha   90.00
_cell.angle_beta   90.00
_cell.angle_gamma   90.00
#
_symmetry.space_group_name_H-M   'P 1'
#
loop_
_entity.id
_entity.type
_entity.pdbx_description
1 polymer ?
#
loop_
_entity_poly.entity_id
_entity_poly.type
_entity_poly.pdbx_seq_one_letter_code
_entity_poly.pdbx_strand_id
1 'polypeptide(L)'
;MPAMDNPAANSSDRTDFRESMHRKHEDRNKSTLVGFTDDDPPSSSRRSNHHPRVLDHYSLPTPSSTVRFRSAHVHVYDSQGSQLILEERLTTRNTAQGKASSLSLHENGEQTNTTANVTVKRVINSSPELLFLRGIYSAIAFFKGAFLFIFAVGLLLFLISDLANQAKVIIFNGTGDNKDLAFPLIGTILSIPVFLHGLTQLMTLITSFVTDVFAGSPLFNSFGCGVVLTNWIKFTFFIGIPALTFVGLLLSGSQDFHSITLITTFVSVTFLFFCFSVRVVCLRVSSCLYLVKELYEREDMTTTERLKYTILTAEESTLSGKVHKNYVYDSNVYDLKRLDSNSMIGGGNDKALYLYSSHGQRYIKFTQLMPRGLFTTLDLPMRCWTQAEIDFNIPFYTKTSWSLESVFCRIKNESHIALVSGPSALTTQQSFSSMVCYFFGVVFYILLVTGLMVFAQFRSTTIAAVACVLIVYWFWQGRKEYMMLKRINKIHQRLQSEGKDNEDYDSALFQKWETFSITKPALAFAWISFIVKIIIFAVIPFSYFCYSRNVFGAMTYLVLFLLCFEKHYFDIGPIVEALGSFGTLGMEPGTSLAHSGLLGAATRNEWQQKSRLYHITRMNNNASRRIWTKLLN
;
A
#
# COMPACT_ATOMS: atom_id res chain seq x y z
N MET A 1 10.39 -44.15 56.52
CA MET A 1 11.09 -43.43 57.61
C MET A 1 11.08 -41.94 57.27
N PRO A 2 10.97 -41.08 58.29
CA PRO A 2 9.97 -39.99 58.41
C PRO A 2 10.34 -38.68 57.67
N ALA A 3 9.46 -37.68 57.55
CA ALA A 3 8.11 -37.45 58.13
C ALA A 3 7.05 -37.32 56.97
N MET A 4 5.83 -36.72 57.02
CA MET A 4 5.14 -35.79 57.94
C MET A 4 5.79 -34.38 58.02
N ASP A 5 5.16 -33.30 58.50
CA ASP A 5 3.87 -33.09 59.19
C ASP A 5 2.88 -32.20 58.40
N ASN A 6 1.62 -32.23 58.84
CA ASN A 6 0.58 -31.24 58.56
C ASN A 6 0.12 -30.64 59.90
N PRO A 7 -0.14 -29.34 60.00
CA PRO A 7 -1.23 -28.87 60.87
C PRO A 7 -2.22 -27.98 60.11
N ALA A 8 -3.40 -27.78 60.70
CA ALA A 8 -4.55 -27.17 60.06
C ALA A 8 -5.17 -26.03 60.90
N ALA A 9 -6.27 -25.49 60.36
CA ALA A 9 -7.36 -24.79 61.04
C ALA A 9 -7.29 -23.26 61.21
N ASN A 10 -8.50 -22.69 61.16
CA ASN A 10 -8.95 -21.35 61.59
C ASN A 10 -8.39 -20.13 60.83
N SER A 11 -9.14 -19.05 60.67
CA SER A 11 -10.60 -18.81 60.76
C SER A 11 -10.91 -17.48 60.02
N SER A 12 -12.18 -17.02 60.05
CA SER A 12 -12.62 -15.59 60.02
C SER A 12 -11.81 -14.56 59.18
N ASP A 13 -12.43 -13.72 58.34
CA ASP A 13 -13.61 -12.94 58.75
C ASP A 13 -14.43 -12.38 57.57
N ARG A 14 -15.48 -11.61 57.90
CA ARG A 14 -16.57 -11.17 57.02
C ARG A 14 -16.77 -9.65 57.08
N THR A 15 -16.55 -8.98 55.94
CA THR A 15 -17.10 -7.66 55.59
C THR A 15 -17.27 -7.66 54.06
N ASP A 16 -18.41 -7.41 53.43
CA ASP A 16 -19.51 -6.47 53.71
C ASP A 16 -19.02 -5.01 53.85
N PHE A 17 -19.01 -4.28 52.72
CA PHE A 17 -18.98 -2.83 52.70
C PHE A 17 -19.96 -2.29 51.64
N ARG A 18 -20.89 -1.44 52.08
CA ARG A 18 -21.93 -0.79 51.28
C ARG A 18 -22.10 0.63 51.83
N GLU A 19 -22.84 1.48 51.11
CA GLU A 19 -23.06 2.91 51.36
C GLU A 19 -21.83 3.76 51.01
N SER A 20 -21.85 4.75 50.11
CA SER A 20 -22.82 5.79 49.70
C SER A 20 -22.84 7.03 50.59
N MET A 21 -22.61 8.20 49.98
CA MET A 21 -23.26 9.44 50.40
C MET A 21 -23.35 10.46 49.26
N HIS A 22 -24.49 11.14 49.16
CA HIS A 22 -24.58 12.45 48.51
C HIS A 22 -23.79 13.50 49.30
N ARG A 23 -23.33 14.56 48.61
CA ARG A 23 -23.44 15.91 49.16
C ARG A 23 -23.64 16.96 48.07
N LYS A 24 -24.67 17.78 48.28
CA LYS A 24 -24.89 19.09 47.66
C LYS A 24 -24.33 20.18 48.60
N HIS A 25 -24.32 21.40 48.06
CA HIS A 25 -24.08 22.73 48.64
C HIS A 25 -22.72 23.35 48.27
N GLU A 26 -22.57 24.67 48.16
CA GLU A 26 -23.49 25.79 47.82
C GLU A 26 -22.62 27.07 47.87
N ASP A 27 -22.91 28.01 46.99
CA ASP A 27 -22.40 29.39 46.85
C ASP A 27 -21.61 30.05 47.99
N ARG A 28 -20.59 30.86 47.61
CA ARG A 28 -20.60 32.28 48.04
C ARG A 28 -19.83 33.26 47.14
N ASN A 29 -20.41 34.46 47.02
CA ASN A 29 -19.92 35.60 46.24
C ASN A 29 -18.80 36.41 46.91
N LYS A 30 -18.00 37.10 46.05
CA LYS A 30 -17.62 38.54 46.11
C LYS A 30 -16.75 38.84 44.86
N SER A 31 -17.08 39.73 43.92
CA SER A 31 -17.24 41.20 43.96
C SER A 31 -15.99 41.94 44.49
N THR A 32 -15.42 42.95 43.84
CA THR A 32 -15.93 43.81 42.73
C THR A 32 -14.80 44.03 41.66
N LEU A 33 -14.51 45.14 40.95
CA LEU A 33 -14.90 46.56 41.02
C LEU A 33 -14.80 47.28 39.65
N VAL A 34 -15.93 47.82 39.18
CA VAL A 34 -16.18 49.08 38.42
C VAL A 34 -15.12 49.63 37.42
N GLY A 35 -15.56 49.91 36.19
CA GLY A 35 -14.89 50.81 35.22
C GLY A 35 -15.71 51.10 33.96
N PHE A 36 -16.20 52.35 33.83
CA PHE A 36 -16.85 52.96 32.63
C PHE A 36 -15.90 53.04 31.41
N THR A 37 -16.30 53.35 30.15
CA THR A 37 -17.47 54.08 29.60
C THR A 37 -18.11 53.40 28.37
N ASP A 38 -19.22 53.96 27.89
CA ASP A 38 -19.91 53.66 26.64
C ASP A 38 -19.07 53.94 25.36
N ASP A 39 -19.34 53.18 24.28
CA ASP A 39 -19.40 53.65 22.89
C ASP A 39 -19.89 52.51 21.96
N ASP A 40 -21.11 52.62 21.43
CA ASP A 40 -21.81 51.55 20.68
C ASP A 40 -21.89 51.87 19.17
N PRO A 41 -21.08 51.25 18.29
CA PRO A 41 -21.23 51.37 16.84
C PRO A 41 -22.24 50.34 16.29
N PRO A 42 -22.98 50.65 15.20
CA PRO A 42 -24.20 49.93 14.84
C PRO A 42 -23.98 48.47 14.43
N SER A 43 -24.94 47.64 14.81
CA SER A 43 -25.01 46.19 14.57
C SER A 43 -25.18 45.84 13.08
N SER A 44 -24.09 45.90 12.33
CA SER A 44 -24.07 45.45 10.93
C SER A 44 -24.50 43.98 10.84
N SER A 45 -25.68 43.75 10.25
CA SER A 45 -26.34 42.45 10.18
C SER A 45 -25.64 41.55 9.16
N ARG A 46 -24.49 41.00 9.55
CA ARG A 46 -23.76 39.95 8.83
C ARG A 46 -24.63 38.70 8.76
N ARG A 47 -25.53 38.65 7.76
CA ARG A 47 -26.16 37.42 7.27
C ARG A 47 -25.03 36.47 6.86
N SER A 48 -24.66 35.57 7.76
CA SER A 48 -23.86 34.40 7.40
C SER A 48 -24.75 33.54 6.51
N ASN A 49 -24.52 33.62 5.20
CA ASN A 49 -25.09 32.67 4.25
C ASN A 49 -24.48 31.29 4.53
N HIS A 50 -25.01 30.61 5.54
CA HIS A 50 -24.79 29.20 5.84
C HIS A 50 -25.48 28.35 4.77
N HIS A 51 -25.00 28.47 3.54
CA HIS A 51 -25.07 27.34 2.63
C HIS A 51 -24.46 26.14 3.36
N PRO A 52 -25.11 24.97 3.36
CA PRO A 52 -24.41 23.75 3.73
C PRO A 52 -23.26 23.60 2.76
N ARG A 53 -22.03 23.89 3.22
CA ARG A 53 -20.84 23.41 2.53
C ARG A 53 -20.97 21.90 2.54
N VAL A 54 -21.30 21.33 1.38
CA VAL A 54 -21.08 19.91 1.11
C VAL A 54 -19.61 19.68 1.42
N LEU A 55 -19.33 19.08 2.58
CA LEU A 55 -17.98 18.67 2.88
C LEU A 55 -17.69 17.54 1.92
N ASP A 56 -16.88 17.83 0.91
CA ASP A 56 -16.45 16.84 -0.05
C ASP A 56 -15.51 15.85 0.64
N HIS A 57 -16.13 14.90 1.34
CA HIS A 57 -15.48 13.78 2.00
C HIS A 57 -14.82 12.82 0.99
N TYR A 58 -15.07 13.03 -0.31
CA TYR A 58 -14.42 12.38 -1.44
C TYR A 58 -13.54 13.35 -2.24
N SER A 59 -13.08 14.45 -1.61
CA SER A 59 -12.16 15.42 -2.22
C SER A 59 -11.03 14.69 -2.92
N LEU A 60 -11.12 14.72 -4.25
CA LEU A 60 -10.32 13.85 -5.12
C LEU A 60 -8.84 14.04 -4.80
N PRO A 61 -8.00 13.00 -4.90
CA PRO A 61 -6.67 12.99 -4.27
C PRO A 61 -5.71 14.07 -4.79
N THR A 62 -6.05 14.77 -5.88
CA THR A 62 -5.34 15.96 -6.36
C THR A 62 -6.08 17.25 -5.97
N PRO A 63 -5.39 18.29 -5.47
CA PRO A 63 -6.04 19.56 -5.15
C PRO A 63 -6.65 20.20 -6.39
N SER A 64 -7.93 20.61 -6.31
CA SER A 64 -8.63 21.20 -7.45
C SER A 64 -8.22 22.65 -7.71
N SER A 65 -7.80 22.97 -8.93
CA SER A 65 -7.76 24.37 -9.39
C SER A 65 -9.20 24.87 -9.53
N THR A 66 -9.60 25.81 -8.67
CA THR A 66 -10.96 26.34 -8.64
C THR A 66 -11.05 27.62 -9.46
N VAL A 67 -11.75 27.58 -10.59
CA VAL A 67 -12.07 28.76 -11.42
C VAL A 67 -13.49 29.19 -11.12
N ARG A 68 -13.66 30.43 -10.66
CA ARG A 68 -14.98 31.00 -10.32
C ARG A 68 -15.50 31.86 -11.46
N PHE A 69 -16.55 31.39 -12.13
CA PHE A 69 -17.32 32.19 -13.07
C PHE A 69 -18.49 32.87 -12.34
N ARG A 70 -19.13 33.87 -12.98
CA ARG A 70 -20.23 34.64 -12.35
C ARG A 70 -21.45 33.78 -11.98
N SER A 71 -21.63 32.62 -12.62
CA SER A 71 -22.77 31.71 -12.45
C SER A 71 -22.38 30.25 -12.21
N ALA A 72 -21.08 29.94 -12.11
CA ALA A 72 -20.60 28.56 -11.97
C ALA A 72 -19.29 28.49 -11.15
N HIS A 73 -19.19 27.46 -10.31
CA HIS A 73 -17.95 27.08 -9.63
C HIS A 73 -17.35 25.88 -10.36
N VAL A 74 -16.14 26.04 -10.89
CA VAL A 74 -15.48 25.02 -11.72
C VAL A 74 -14.24 24.51 -11.00
N HIS A 75 -14.29 23.25 -10.57
CA HIS A 75 -13.19 22.54 -9.93
C HIS A 75 -12.49 21.64 -10.96
N VAL A 76 -11.28 22.01 -11.35
CA VAL A 76 -10.43 21.22 -12.26
C VAL A 76 -9.52 20.32 -11.42
N TYR A 77 -9.70 19.01 -11.55
CA TYR A 77 -8.88 17.99 -10.91
C TYR A 77 -8.01 17.28 -11.96
N ASP A 78 -6.68 17.33 -11.80
CA ASP A 78 -5.74 16.65 -12.70
C ASP A 78 -5.74 15.13 -12.46
N SER A 79 -6.47 14.37 -13.27
CA SER A 79 -6.34 12.90 -13.32
C SER A 79 -5.34 12.47 -14.41
N GLN A 80 -4.89 11.22 -14.36
CA GLN A 80 -3.78 10.74 -15.18
C GLN A 80 -4.17 10.74 -16.67
N GLY A 81 -3.60 11.67 -17.44
CA GLY A 81 -3.91 11.89 -18.86
C GLY A 81 -5.20 12.67 -19.14
N SER A 82 -5.97 13.06 -18.12
CA SER A 82 -7.25 13.75 -18.32
C SER A 82 -7.63 14.64 -17.14
N GLN A 83 -7.99 15.89 -17.41
CA GLN A 83 -8.62 16.76 -16.41
C GLN A 83 -10.08 16.39 -16.22
N LEU A 84 -10.46 16.15 -14.97
CA LEU A 84 -11.86 16.04 -14.55
C LEU A 84 -12.31 17.44 -14.11
N ILE A 85 -13.19 18.04 -14.89
CA ILE A 85 -13.74 19.37 -14.68
C ILE A 85 -15.14 19.21 -14.09
N LEU A 86 -15.27 19.45 -12.79
CA LEU A 86 -16.53 19.45 -12.07
C LEU A 86 -17.07 20.88 -12.05
N GLU A 87 -18.10 21.14 -12.85
CA GLU A 87 -18.75 22.44 -12.99
C GLU A 87 -20.10 22.42 -12.26
N GLU A 88 -20.13 23.05 -11.09
CA GLU A 88 -21.33 23.31 -10.29
C GLU A 88 -22.02 24.59 -10.77
N ARG A 89 -23.28 24.47 -11.23
CA ARG A 89 -24.14 25.58 -11.61
C ARG A 89 -25.30 25.71 -10.62
N LEU A 90 -25.31 26.79 -9.85
CA LEU A 90 -26.46 27.18 -9.05
C LEU A 90 -27.61 27.59 -9.99
N THR A 91 -28.55 26.68 -10.19
CA THR A 91 -29.71 26.92 -11.06
C THR A 91 -30.84 27.44 -10.18
N THR A 92 -30.90 28.76 -10.01
CA THR A 92 -32.05 29.42 -9.37
C THR A 92 -33.26 29.19 -10.26
N ARG A 93 -34.09 28.21 -9.90
CA ARG A 93 -35.29 27.82 -10.65
C ARG A 93 -36.38 28.86 -10.41
N ASN A 94 -36.21 30.05 -10.98
CA ASN A 94 -37.25 31.05 -11.06
C ASN A 94 -38.45 30.43 -11.80
N THR A 95 -39.50 30.09 -11.06
CA THR A 95 -40.77 29.56 -11.58
C THR A 95 -41.55 30.68 -12.26
N ALA A 96 -41.01 31.20 -13.36
CA ALA A 96 -41.65 32.15 -14.27
C ALA A 96 -42.76 31.50 -15.12
N GLN A 97 -43.54 30.59 -14.51
CA GLN A 97 -44.80 30.12 -15.05
C GLN A 97 -45.89 30.96 -14.38
N GLY A 98 -46.16 32.10 -15.00
CA GLY A 98 -46.67 33.25 -14.28
C GLY A 98 -48.13 33.14 -13.82
N LYS A 99 -48.40 33.72 -12.65
CA LYS A 99 -49.61 34.49 -12.43
C LYS A 99 -49.22 35.81 -11.77
N ALA A 100 -49.43 36.92 -12.47
CA ALA A 100 -49.34 38.23 -11.84
C ALA A 100 -50.50 38.34 -10.85
N SER A 101 -50.19 38.32 -9.56
CA SER A 101 -51.17 38.46 -8.48
C SER A 101 -50.53 39.27 -7.37
N SER A 102 -51.21 40.33 -6.99
CA SER A 102 -50.67 41.48 -6.30
C SER A 102 -50.29 41.20 -4.84
N LEU A 103 -49.06 41.57 -4.49
CA LEU A 103 -48.75 42.42 -3.35
C LEU A 103 -49.49 42.07 -2.04
N SER A 104 -48.99 41.05 -1.34
CA SER A 104 -49.22 40.87 0.09
C SER A 104 -47.87 40.71 0.79
N LEU A 105 -47.51 41.63 1.69
CA LEU A 105 -46.39 41.41 2.60
C LEU A 105 -46.79 40.27 3.55
N HIS A 106 -46.09 39.15 3.49
CA HIS A 106 -46.05 38.19 4.59
C HIS A 106 -44.63 37.66 4.74
N GLU A 107 -43.99 38.00 5.85
CA GLU A 107 -42.59 37.67 6.14
C GLU A 107 -42.44 36.23 6.67
N ASN A 108 -43.05 35.27 5.97
CA ASN A 108 -42.93 33.85 6.27
C ASN A 108 -41.76 33.28 5.44
N GLY A 109 -40.77 32.70 6.12
CA GLY A 109 -39.49 32.31 5.50
C GLY A 109 -39.56 31.09 4.57
N GLU A 110 -40.05 31.27 3.34
CA GLU A 110 -39.93 30.25 2.29
C GLU A 110 -38.45 29.96 1.98
N GLN A 111 -38.03 28.72 2.25
CA GLN A 111 -36.74 28.22 1.80
C GLN A 111 -36.76 28.07 0.28
N THR A 112 -36.15 29.01 -0.43
CA THR A 112 -36.00 28.91 -1.89
C THR A 112 -35.09 27.72 -2.21
N ASN A 113 -35.69 26.67 -2.79
CA ASN A 113 -34.99 25.42 -3.11
C ASN A 113 -33.97 25.61 -4.23
N THR A 114 -32.76 26.06 -3.88
CA THR A 114 -31.64 26.25 -4.81
C THR A 114 -31.07 24.90 -5.25
N THR A 115 -31.52 24.41 -6.40
CA THR A 115 -30.98 23.21 -7.03
C THR A 115 -29.60 23.49 -7.63
N ALA A 116 -28.55 22.87 -7.07
CA ALA A 116 -27.20 22.87 -7.61
C ALA A 116 -27.06 21.75 -8.67
N ASN A 117 -26.83 22.13 -9.93
CA ASN A 117 -26.57 21.20 -11.02
C ASN A 117 -25.05 20.99 -11.15
N VAL A 118 -24.55 19.86 -10.65
CA VAL A 118 -23.13 19.47 -10.78
C VAL A 118 -22.95 18.69 -12.08
N THR A 119 -22.12 19.21 -12.98
CA THR A 119 -21.78 18.55 -14.26
C THR A 119 -20.31 18.13 -14.25
N VAL A 120 -20.04 16.85 -14.46
CA VAL A 120 -18.68 16.30 -14.47
C VAL A 120 -18.25 16.03 -15.91
N LYS A 121 -17.25 16.79 -16.39
CA LYS A 121 -16.69 16.70 -17.75
C LYS A 121 -15.29 16.13 -17.67
N ARG A 122 -14.95 15.14 -18.51
CA ARG A 122 -13.59 14.61 -18.62
C ARG A 122 -12.93 15.13 -19.90
N VAL A 123 -12.00 16.07 -19.76
CA VAL A 123 -11.17 16.55 -20.87
C VAL A 123 -9.91 15.69 -20.92
N ILE A 124 -9.63 15.09 -22.07
CA ILE A 124 -8.45 14.23 -22.26
C ILE A 124 -7.30 15.10 -22.78
N ASN A 125 -6.30 15.37 -21.93
CA ASN A 125 -5.24 16.33 -22.21
C ASN A 125 -4.06 15.68 -22.97
N SER A 126 -4.39 14.93 -24.03
CA SER A 126 -3.41 14.20 -24.83
C SER A 126 -3.67 14.41 -26.33
N SER A 127 -2.86 15.27 -26.97
CA SER A 127 -2.79 15.27 -28.44
C SER A 127 -2.17 13.95 -28.91
N PRO A 128 -2.54 13.45 -30.11
CA PRO A 128 -1.96 12.22 -30.65
C PRO A 128 -0.44 12.32 -30.82
N GLU A 129 0.06 13.51 -31.16
CA GLU A 129 1.49 13.84 -31.24
C GLU A 129 2.22 13.64 -29.90
N LEU A 130 1.63 14.10 -28.80
CA LEU A 130 2.20 13.96 -27.46
C LEU A 130 2.14 12.51 -26.97
N LEU A 131 1.12 11.74 -27.36
CA LEU A 131 1.05 10.30 -27.12
C LEU A 131 2.12 9.56 -27.93
N PHE A 132 2.31 9.91 -29.20
CA PHE A 132 3.34 9.33 -30.08
C PHE A 132 4.75 9.56 -29.52
N LEU A 133 5.06 10.80 -29.12
CA LEU A 133 6.35 11.16 -28.52
C LEU A 133 6.61 10.41 -27.19
N ARG A 134 5.58 10.30 -26.32
CA ARG A 134 5.65 9.46 -25.11
C ARG A 134 5.81 7.98 -25.44
N GLY A 135 5.18 7.50 -26.52
CA GLY A 135 5.33 6.15 -27.03
C GLY A 135 6.77 5.84 -27.43
N ILE A 136 7.43 6.74 -28.16
CA ILE A 136 8.86 6.62 -28.52
C ILE A 136 9.73 6.55 -27.26
N TYR A 137 9.58 7.50 -26.31
CA TYR A 137 10.36 7.47 -25.07
C TYR A 137 10.12 6.19 -24.26
N SER A 138 8.88 5.70 -24.21
CA SER A 138 8.50 4.49 -23.48
C SER A 138 9.04 3.23 -24.16
N ALA A 139 9.07 3.18 -25.49
CA ALA A 139 9.66 2.08 -26.26
C ALA A 139 11.18 2.00 -26.03
N ILE A 140 11.89 3.13 -26.09
CA ILE A 140 13.34 3.18 -25.79
C ILE A 140 13.61 2.76 -24.34
N ALA A 141 12.80 3.23 -23.38
CA ALA A 141 12.88 2.81 -21.99
C ALA A 141 12.59 1.32 -21.79
N PHE A 142 11.62 0.76 -22.53
CA PHE A 142 11.24 -0.65 -22.51
C PHE A 142 12.32 -1.56 -23.10
N PHE A 143 12.90 -1.23 -24.27
CA PHE A 143 14.02 -1.97 -24.86
C PHE A 143 15.21 -2.06 -23.89
N LYS A 144 15.52 -0.95 -23.22
CA LYS A 144 16.53 -0.93 -22.16
C LYS A 144 16.13 -1.77 -20.94
N GLY A 145 14.85 -1.78 -20.57
CA GLY A 145 14.32 -2.67 -19.54
C GLY A 145 14.50 -4.14 -19.88
N ALA A 146 14.20 -4.53 -21.13
CA ALA A 146 14.42 -5.87 -21.64
C ALA A 146 15.91 -6.25 -21.66
N PHE A 147 16.81 -5.34 -22.03
CA PHE A 147 18.25 -5.56 -21.92
C PHE A 147 18.68 -5.81 -20.46
N LEU A 148 18.22 -4.98 -19.51
CA LEU A 148 18.53 -5.15 -18.09
C LEU A 148 17.91 -6.44 -17.50
N PHE A 149 16.76 -6.89 -18.02
CA PHE A 149 16.18 -8.20 -17.68
C PHE A 149 17.05 -9.36 -18.20
N ILE A 150 17.51 -9.32 -19.46
CA ILE A 150 18.43 -10.32 -20.03
C ILE A 150 19.74 -10.35 -19.22
N PHE A 151 20.28 -9.20 -18.87
CA PHE A 151 21.47 -9.08 -18.01
C PHE A 151 21.22 -9.67 -16.60
N ALA A 152 20.06 -9.40 -15.98
CA ALA A 152 19.68 -9.96 -14.69
C ALA A 152 19.57 -11.50 -14.73
N VAL A 153 18.96 -12.06 -15.78
CA VAL A 153 18.90 -13.51 -16.00
C VAL A 153 20.30 -14.09 -16.24
N GLY A 154 21.14 -13.39 -17.01
CA GLY A 154 22.55 -13.77 -17.23
C GLY A 154 23.36 -13.83 -15.94
N LEU A 155 23.23 -12.84 -15.04
CA LEU A 155 23.85 -12.85 -13.72
C LEU A 155 23.35 -14.01 -12.86
N LEU A 156 22.05 -14.30 -12.87
CA LEU A 156 21.47 -15.39 -12.09
C LEU A 156 21.94 -16.76 -12.61
N LEU A 157 22.00 -16.96 -13.93
CA LEU A 157 22.53 -18.17 -14.56
C LEU A 157 24.03 -18.34 -14.28
N PHE A 158 24.81 -17.26 -14.31
CA PHE A 158 26.22 -17.28 -13.94
C PHE A 158 26.40 -17.73 -12.48
N LEU A 159 25.61 -17.17 -11.55
CA LEU A 159 25.67 -17.51 -10.13
C LEU A 159 25.27 -18.98 -9.86
N ILE A 160 24.27 -19.51 -10.58
CA ILE A 160 23.88 -20.92 -10.52
C ILE A 160 24.98 -21.83 -11.11
N SER A 161 25.66 -21.40 -12.17
CA SER A 161 26.80 -22.12 -12.76
C SER A 161 28.02 -22.14 -11.84
N ASP A 162 28.32 -21.03 -11.17
CA ASP A 162 29.36 -20.93 -10.15
C ASP A 162 29.07 -21.86 -8.95
N LEU A 163 27.83 -21.84 -8.44
CA LEU A 163 27.37 -22.79 -7.42
C LEU A 163 27.56 -24.25 -7.85
N ALA A 164 27.19 -24.60 -9.09
CA ALA A 164 27.35 -25.95 -9.62
C ALA A 164 28.82 -26.36 -9.74
N ASN A 165 29.70 -25.45 -10.17
CA ASN A 165 31.14 -25.69 -10.25
C ASN A 165 31.77 -25.88 -8.85
N GLN A 166 31.41 -25.05 -7.87
CA GLN A 166 31.88 -25.20 -6.49
C GLN A 166 31.40 -26.49 -5.85
N ALA A 167 30.11 -26.83 -6.00
CA ALA A 167 29.55 -28.10 -5.53
C ALA A 167 30.27 -29.30 -6.17
N LYS A 168 30.59 -29.22 -7.48
CA LYS A 168 31.38 -30.25 -8.17
C LYS A 168 32.78 -30.39 -7.57
N VAL A 169 33.51 -29.29 -7.33
CA VAL A 169 34.85 -29.34 -6.70
C VAL A 169 34.79 -30.01 -5.32
N ILE A 170 33.80 -29.67 -4.49
CA ILE A 170 33.63 -30.25 -3.14
C ILE A 170 33.31 -31.75 -3.21
N ILE A 171 32.47 -32.18 -4.15
CA ILE A 171 32.07 -33.59 -4.31
C ILE A 171 33.21 -34.45 -4.87
N PHE A 172 33.95 -33.95 -5.88
CA PHE A 172 34.98 -34.75 -6.57
C PHE A 172 36.36 -34.71 -5.90
N ASN A 173 36.72 -33.65 -5.17
CA ASN A 173 38.04 -33.53 -4.52
C ASN A 173 38.09 -34.04 -3.06
N GLY A 174 37.00 -34.69 -2.60
CA GLY A 174 37.02 -35.72 -1.56
C GLY A 174 37.82 -35.46 -0.27
N THR A 175 37.29 -34.64 0.64
CA THR A 175 37.53 -34.70 2.11
C THR A 175 38.97 -34.56 2.66
N GLY A 176 40.00 -34.39 1.84
CA GLY A 176 41.38 -34.17 2.29
C GLY A 176 41.60 -32.77 2.89
N ASP A 177 41.30 -32.62 4.18
CA ASP A 177 41.58 -31.50 5.12
C ASP A 177 41.13 -30.06 4.73
N ASN A 178 40.63 -29.84 3.51
CA ASN A 178 40.28 -28.53 2.94
C ASN A 178 39.01 -27.91 3.54
N LYS A 179 39.10 -27.45 4.80
CA LYS A 179 38.05 -26.68 5.50
C LYS A 179 37.66 -25.39 4.75
N ASP A 180 38.59 -24.81 4.02
CA ASP A 180 38.42 -23.55 3.27
C ASP A 180 37.39 -23.67 2.13
N LEU A 181 37.11 -24.87 1.61
CA LEU A 181 36.15 -25.09 0.53
C LEU A 181 34.68 -24.89 0.96
N ALA A 182 34.37 -24.91 2.26
CA ALA A 182 33.00 -24.71 2.74
C ALA A 182 32.54 -23.24 2.63
N PHE A 183 33.45 -22.28 2.78
CA PHE A 183 33.12 -20.86 2.81
C PHE A 183 32.61 -20.32 1.45
N PRO A 184 33.22 -20.63 0.29
CA PRO A 184 32.68 -20.29 -1.03
C PRO A 184 31.25 -20.79 -1.25
N LEU A 185 30.97 -22.06 -0.93
CA LEU A 185 29.66 -22.65 -1.13
C LEU A 185 28.58 -21.91 -0.30
N ILE A 186 28.88 -21.64 0.98
CA ILE A 186 27.97 -20.91 1.87
C ILE A 186 27.76 -19.47 1.39
N GLY A 187 28.84 -18.76 1.02
CA GLY A 187 28.76 -17.39 0.48
C GLY A 187 27.92 -17.32 -0.79
N THR A 188 28.11 -18.26 -1.71
CA THR A 188 27.35 -18.36 -2.97
C THR A 188 25.87 -18.63 -2.69
N ILE A 189 25.55 -19.62 -1.84
CA ILE A 189 24.15 -19.94 -1.47
C ILE A 189 23.45 -18.74 -0.81
N LEU A 190 24.11 -18.07 0.15
CA LEU A 190 23.55 -16.91 0.85
C LEU A 190 23.42 -15.67 -0.04
N SER A 191 24.18 -15.58 -1.13
CA SER A 191 24.05 -14.50 -2.10
C SER A 191 22.78 -14.60 -2.96
N ILE A 192 22.32 -15.82 -3.28
CA ILE A 192 21.23 -16.07 -4.25
C ILE A 192 19.92 -15.32 -3.88
N PRO A 193 19.42 -15.36 -2.63
CA PRO A 193 18.23 -14.58 -2.24
C PRO A 193 18.41 -13.07 -2.44
N VAL A 194 19.59 -12.52 -2.16
CA VAL A 194 19.88 -11.09 -2.29
C VAL A 194 19.99 -10.68 -3.76
N PHE A 195 20.60 -11.51 -4.62
CA PHE A 195 20.53 -11.31 -6.07
C PHE A 195 19.08 -11.37 -6.56
N LEU A 196 18.30 -12.38 -6.17
CA LEU A 196 16.91 -12.54 -6.62
C LEU A 196 16.02 -11.35 -6.20
N HIS A 197 16.07 -10.94 -4.93
CA HIS A 197 15.28 -9.81 -4.43
C HIS A 197 15.78 -8.47 -4.97
N GLY A 198 17.09 -8.27 -5.11
CA GLY A 198 17.70 -7.04 -5.62
C GLY A 198 17.44 -6.83 -7.10
N LEU A 199 17.58 -7.89 -7.91
CA LEU A 199 17.24 -7.85 -9.34
C LEU A 199 15.74 -7.65 -9.54
N THR A 200 14.90 -8.25 -8.68
CA THR A 200 13.45 -7.95 -8.66
C THR A 200 13.18 -6.47 -8.40
N GLN A 201 13.90 -5.83 -7.47
CA GLN A 201 13.71 -4.39 -7.19
C GLN A 201 14.25 -3.50 -8.31
N LEU A 202 15.35 -3.90 -8.96
CA LEU A 202 15.82 -3.26 -10.17
C LEU A 202 14.76 -3.32 -11.29
N MET A 203 14.11 -4.48 -11.48
CA MET A 203 12.98 -4.59 -12.42
C MET A 203 11.78 -3.75 -12.01
N THR A 204 11.41 -3.68 -10.72
CA THR A 204 10.35 -2.77 -10.25
C THR A 204 10.69 -1.31 -10.57
N LEU A 205 11.91 -0.85 -10.28
CA LEU A 205 12.36 0.52 -10.59
C LEU A 205 12.37 0.80 -12.10
N ILE A 206 12.76 -0.16 -12.93
CA ILE A 206 12.68 -0.08 -14.41
C ILE A 206 11.22 0.07 -14.85
N THR A 207 10.30 -0.77 -14.34
CA THR A 207 8.88 -0.69 -14.66
C THR A 207 8.26 0.64 -14.21
N SER A 208 8.62 1.13 -13.01
CA SER A 208 8.22 2.47 -12.54
C SER A 208 8.78 3.58 -13.44
N PHE A 209 9.99 3.45 -13.98
CA PHE A 209 10.57 4.41 -14.94
C PHE A 209 9.83 4.39 -16.29
N VAL A 210 9.58 3.22 -16.87
CA VAL A 210 8.83 3.07 -18.13
C VAL A 210 7.41 3.60 -18.00
N THR A 211 6.69 3.23 -16.93
CA THR A 211 5.32 3.70 -16.69
C THR A 211 5.25 5.19 -16.37
N ASP A 212 6.25 5.76 -15.66
CA ASP A 212 6.32 7.21 -15.45
C ASP A 212 6.56 7.96 -16.77
N VAL A 213 7.51 7.51 -17.60
CA VAL A 213 7.77 8.07 -18.93
C VAL A 213 6.51 8.05 -19.80
N PHE A 214 5.77 6.94 -19.82
CA PHE A 214 4.49 6.81 -20.54
C PHE A 214 3.40 7.75 -19.99
N ALA A 215 3.27 7.83 -18.66
CA ALA A 215 2.24 8.65 -17.99
C ALA A 215 2.45 10.17 -18.07
N GLY A 216 3.50 10.65 -18.77
CA GLY A 216 3.85 12.08 -18.83
C GLY A 216 4.77 12.57 -17.71
N SER A 217 5.36 11.62 -16.98
CA SER A 217 6.37 11.75 -15.94
C SER A 217 5.96 12.44 -14.63
N PRO A 218 4.81 12.09 -14.01
CA PRO A 218 4.41 12.62 -12.72
C PRO A 218 5.43 12.42 -11.58
N LEU A 219 6.24 11.34 -11.59
CA LEU A 219 7.29 11.10 -10.60
C LEU A 219 8.51 12.00 -10.86
N PHE A 220 9.02 12.11 -12.09
CA PHE A 220 10.08 13.10 -12.38
C PHE A 220 9.65 14.54 -12.05
N ASN A 221 8.43 14.93 -12.42
CA ASN A 221 7.88 16.25 -12.12
C ASN A 221 7.84 16.52 -10.60
N SER A 222 7.73 15.45 -9.79
CA SER A 222 7.74 15.52 -8.34
C SER A 222 9.12 15.80 -7.74
N PHE A 223 10.22 15.65 -8.50
CA PHE A 223 11.59 15.94 -8.02
C PHE A 223 11.90 17.44 -7.90
N GLY A 224 10.91 18.33 -8.05
CA GLY A 224 11.06 19.78 -7.93
C GLY A 224 11.55 20.50 -9.18
N CYS A 225 11.96 19.78 -10.24
CA CYS A 225 12.42 20.38 -11.50
C CYS A 225 11.34 21.18 -12.25
N GLY A 226 10.05 20.91 -11.98
CA GLY A 226 8.94 21.48 -12.74
C GLY A 226 8.73 20.80 -14.11
N VAL A 227 7.52 20.95 -14.66
CA VAL A 227 7.07 20.18 -15.82
C VAL A 227 7.86 20.50 -17.10
N VAL A 228 8.20 21.77 -17.31
CA VAL A 228 8.93 22.24 -18.49
C VAL A 228 10.35 21.67 -18.51
N LEU A 229 11.11 21.82 -17.42
CA LEU A 229 12.48 21.32 -17.33
C LEU A 229 12.53 19.78 -17.39
N THR A 230 11.57 19.09 -16.77
CA THR A 230 11.43 17.62 -16.87
C THR A 230 11.26 17.16 -18.32
N ASN A 231 10.47 17.89 -19.12
CA ASN A 231 10.27 17.57 -20.54
C ASN A 231 11.53 17.88 -21.37
N TRP A 232 12.24 18.97 -21.10
CA TRP A 232 13.54 19.26 -21.72
C TRP A 232 14.60 18.20 -21.39
N ILE A 233 14.72 17.79 -20.12
CA ILE A 233 15.63 16.71 -19.70
C ILE A 233 15.35 15.43 -20.49
N LYS A 234 14.08 14.99 -20.55
CA LYS A 234 13.71 13.81 -21.34
C LYS A 234 14.06 13.98 -22.82
N PHE A 235 13.71 15.11 -23.44
CA PHE A 235 14.04 15.38 -24.84
C PHE A 235 15.55 15.28 -25.08
N THR A 236 16.36 15.95 -24.25
CA THR A 236 17.83 15.92 -24.36
C THR A 236 18.41 14.51 -24.20
N PHE A 237 17.98 13.73 -23.21
CA PHE A 237 18.54 12.39 -22.98
C PHE A 237 18.01 11.31 -23.94
N PHE A 238 16.74 11.38 -24.38
CA PHE A 238 16.16 10.37 -25.30
C PHE A 238 16.37 10.69 -26.79
N ILE A 239 16.44 11.96 -27.20
CA ILE A 239 16.53 12.38 -28.61
C ILE A 239 17.72 13.31 -28.86
N GLY A 240 17.90 14.37 -28.06
CA GLY A 240 18.88 15.43 -28.32
C GLY A 240 20.32 14.92 -28.39
N ILE A 241 20.80 14.23 -27.36
CA ILE A 241 22.14 13.65 -27.31
C ILE A 241 22.34 12.61 -28.44
N PRO A 242 21.46 11.60 -28.62
CA PRO A 242 21.52 10.69 -29.77
C PRO A 242 21.58 11.38 -31.13
N ALA A 243 20.73 12.38 -31.38
CA ALA A 243 20.67 13.09 -32.66
C ALA A 243 21.93 13.93 -32.92
N LEU A 244 22.47 14.61 -31.91
CA LEU A 244 23.72 15.36 -32.03
C LEU A 244 24.91 14.42 -32.29
N THR A 245 24.97 13.26 -31.62
CA THR A 245 25.97 12.23 -31.91
C THR A 245 25.83 11.67 -33.32
N PHE A 246 24.61 11.35 -33.76
CA PHE A 246 24.33 10.85 -35.11
C PHE A 246 24.77 11.83 -36.19
N VAL A 247 24.38 13.11 -36.08
CA VAL A 247 24.77 14.17 -37.02
C VAL A 247 26.29 14.40 -37.00
N GLY A 248 26.92 14.44 -35.83
CA GLY A 248 28.37 14.60 -35.71
C GLY A 248 29.16 13.46 -36.37
N LEU A 249 28.70 12.21 -36.21
CA LEU A 249 29.34 11.03 -36.81
C LEU A 249 29.14 10.96 -38.33
N LEU A 250 27.97 11.36 -38.83
CA LEU A 250 27.74 11.51 -40.28
C LEU A 250 28.63 12.59 -40.89
N LEU A 251 28.73 13.77 -40.25
CA LEU A 251 29.63 14.85 -40.70
C LEU A 251 31.12 14.46 -40.61
N SER A 252 31.46 13.54 -39.69
CA SER A 252 32.80 12.94 -39.59
C SER A 252 33.06 11.79 -40.57
N GLY A 253 32.09 11.38 -41.39
CA GLY A 253 32.23 10.26 -42.33
C GLY A 253 32.42 8.89 -41.66
N SER A 254 32.00 8.73 -40.40
CA SER A 254 32.17 7.47 -39.65
C SER A 254 31.27 6.37 -40.20
N GLN A 255 31.83 5.18 -40.46
CA GLN A 255 31.07 4.02 -40.95
C GLN A 255 30.19 3.39 -39.85
N ASP A 256 30.63 3.41 -38.59
CA ASP A 256 29.93 2.82 -37.44
C ASP A 256 28.90 3.77 -36.77
N PHE A 257 28.47 4.82 -37.47
CA PHE A 257 27.64 5.88 -36.92
C PHE A 257 26.35 5.37 -36.25
N HIS A 258 25.72 4.33 -36.80
CA HIS A 258 24.56 3.66 -36.19
C HIS A 258 24.90 3.00 -34.85
N SER A 259 25.97 2.21 -34.79
CA SER A 259 26.40 1.45 -33.61
C SER A 259 26.76 2.38 -32.45
N ILE A 260 27.54 3.44 -32.73
CA ILE A 260 27.94 4.43 -31.74
C ILE A 260 26.73 5.25 -31.26
N THR A 261 25.81 5.62 -32.16
CA THR A 261 24.56 6.31 -31.79
C THR A 261 23.67 5.45 -30.87
N LEU A 262 23.56 4.15 -31.14
CA LEU A 262 22.81 3.21 -30.29
C LEU A 262 23.45 3.10 -28.91
N ILE A 263 24.77 2.94 -28.82
CA ILE A 263 25.51 2.89 -27.55
C ILE A 263 25.33 4.21 -26.77
N THR A 264 25.48 5.37 -27.41
CA THR A 264 25.23 6.67 -26.77
C THR A 264 23.79 6.81 -26.28
N THR A 265 22.80 6.34 -27.05
CA THR A 265 21.38 6.33 -26.63
C THR A 265 21.20 5.46 -25.40
N PHE A 266 21.78 4.27 -25.38
CA PHE A 266 21.72 3.35 -24.24
C PHE A 266 22.37 3.94 -23.00
N VAL A 267 23.57 4.53 -23.11
CA VAL A 267 24.29 5.19 -22.01
C VAL A 267 23.51 6.40 -21.49
N SER A 268 22.98 7.23 -22.39
CA SER A 268 22.17 8.41 -22.07
C SER A 268 20.91 8.05 -21.25
N VAL A 269 20.13 7.06 -21.71
CA VAL A 269 18.93 6.58 -20.99
C VAL A 269 19.30 5.69 -19.79
N THR A 270 20.54 5.22 -19.68
CA THR A 270 21.10 4.61 -18.44
C THR A 270 21.38 5.66 -17.38
N PHE A 271 22.03 6.77 -17.73
CA PHE A 271 22.27 7.88 -16.81
C PHE A 271 20.95 8.48 -16.29
N LEU A 272 19.99 8.79 -17.17
CA LEU A 272 18.70 9.34 -16.79
C LEU A 272 17.92 8.42 -15.81
N PHE A 273 17.96 7.11 -16.07
CA PHE A 273 17.36 6.10 -15.20
C PHE A 273 18.09 5.95 -13.86
N PHE A 274 19.42 6.06 -13.84
CA PHE A 274 20.19 6.05 -12.59
C PHE A 274 19.81 7.25 -11.72
N CYS A 275 19.76 8.46 -12.30
CA CYS A 275 19.28 9.66 -11.60
C CYS A 275 17.84 9.50 -11.09
N PHE A 276 16.94 8.92 -11.88
CA PHE A 276 15.58 8.60 -11.46
C PHE A 276 15.56 7.64 -10.27
N SER A 277 16.29 6.53 -10.35
CA SER A 277 16.34 5.48 -9.32
C SER A 277 16.89 6.02 -8.00
N VAL A 278 17.99 6.78 -8.04
CA VAL A 278 18.55 7.46 -6.87
C VAL A 278 17.56 8.44 -6.27
N ARG A 279 16.86 9.25 -7.08
CA ARG A 279 15.84 10.18 -6.57
C ARG A 279 14.64 9.47 -5.96
N VAL A 280 14.15 8.38 -6.57
CA VAL A 280 13.09 7.52 -6.03
C VAL A 280 13.48 6.96 -4.67
N VAL A 281 14.68 6.37 -4.56
CA VAL A 281 15.21 5.82 -3.30
C VAL A 281 15.35 6.90 -2.23
N CYS A 282 15.97 8.04 -2.55
CA CYS A 282 16.09 9.14 -1.59
C CYS A 282 14.73 9.67 -1.11
N LEU A 283 13.71 9.70 -1.97
CA LEU A 283 12.38 10.18 -1.63
C LEU A 283 11.57 9.16 -0.81
N ARG A 284 11.74 7.85 -1.03
CA ARG A 284 11.22 6.80 -0.13
C ARG A 284 11.87 6.88 1.24
N VAL A 285 13.21 6.83 1.32
CA VAL A 285 13.98 6.93 2.57
C VAL A 285 13.60 8.19 3.37
N SER A 286 13.55 9.35 2.71
CA SER A 286 13.14 10.61 3.34
C SER A 286 11.69 10.57 3.84
N SER A 287 10.78 9.97 3.07
CA SER A 287 9.38 9.80 3.48
C SER A 287 9.25 8.92 4.73
N CYS A 288 9.96 7.79 4.78
CA CYS A 288 9.92 6.87 5.92
C CYS A 288 10.49 7.51 7.19
N LEU A 289 11.64 8.19 7.08
CA LEU A 289 12.24 8.94 8.18
C LEU A 289 11.33 10.09 8.68
N TYR A 290 10.50 10.67 7.82
CA TYR A 290 9.54 11.71 8.19
C TYR A 290 8.26 11.12 8.84
N LEU A 291 7.71 10.05 8.29
CA LEU A 291 6.58 9.32 8.89
C LEU A 291 6.93 8.73 10.26
N VAL A 292 8.19 8.31 10.47
CA VAL A 292 8.69 7.89 11.79
C VAL A 292 8.81 9.05 12.77
N LYS A 293 9.17 10.27 12.34
CA LYS A 293 9.08 11.46 13.22
C LYS A 293 7.63 11.68 13.68
N GLU A 294 6.67 11.61 12.76
CA GLU A 294 5.24 11.78 13.05
C GLU A 294 4.70 10.69 13.99
N LEU A 295 5.09 9.42 13.76
CA LEU A 295 4.64 8.27 14.55
C LEU A 295 4.89 8.43 16.05
N TYR A 296 6.10 8.89 16.42
CA TYR A 296 6.56 9.02 17.80
C TYR A 296 6.36 10.42 18.43
N GLU A 297 5.80 11.40 17.70
CA GLU A 297 5.48 12.77 18.17
C GLU A 297 6.66 13.54 18.80
N ARG A 298 7.89 13.23 18.40
CA ARG A 298 9.10 13.89 18.93
C ARG A 298 9.71 14.84 17.90
N GLU A 299 9.66 16.13 18.21
CA GLU A 299 10.17 17.19 17.36
C GLU A 299 11.68 17.04 17.06
N ASP A 300 12.45 16.73 18.09
CA ASP A 300 13.91 16.80 18.15
C ASP A 300 14.66 15.52 17.72
N MET A 301 13.96 14.47 17.27
CA MET A 301 14.63 13.20 16.89
C MET A 301 15.73 13.44 15.86
N THR A 302 16.95 12.99 16.16
CA THR A 302 18.08 13.00 15.24
C THR A 302 17.84 12.07 14.03
N THR A 303 18.59 12.27 12.93
CA THR A 303 18.47 11.41 11.74
C THR A 303 18.85 9.96 12.01
N THR A 304 19.82 9.73 12.90
CA THR A 304 20.25 8.40 13.36
C THR A 304 19.19 7.72 14.22
N GLU A 305 18.49 8.45 15.11
CA GLU A 305 17.33 7.91 15.83
C GLU A 305 16.17 7.58 14.91
N ARG A 306 15.82 8.45 13.95
CA ARG A 306 14.76 8.15 12.96
C ARG A 306 15.11 6.89 12.17
N LEU A 307 16.36 6.72 11.76
CA LEU A 307 16.83 5.49 11.10
C LEU A 307 16.73 4.26 12.01
N LYS A 308 17.15 4.39 13.27
CA LYS A 308 17.06 3.33 14.30
C LYS A 308 15.61 2.88 14.51
N TYR A 309 14.67 3.82 14.64
CA TYR A 309 13.25 3.53 14.78
C TYR A 309 12.64 2.97 13.48
N THR A 310 13.05 3.45 12.30
CA THR A 310 12.61 2.93 11.00
C THR A 310 12.94 1.43 10.85
N ILE A 311 14.21 1.06 11.07
CA ILE A 311 14.68 -0.33 11.05
C ILE A 311 13.93 -1.18 12.09
N LEU A 312 13.75 -0.64 13.30
CA LEU A 312 13.03 -1.33 14.37
C LEU A 312 11.56 -1.60 14.01
N THR A 313 10.83 -0.63 13.45
CA THR A 313 9.42 -0.82 13.05
C THR A 313 9.29 -1.84 11.92
N ALA A 314 10.24 -1.88 10.98
CA ALA A 314 10.30 -2.91 9.94
C ALA A 314 10.57 -4.32 10.50
N GLU A 315 11.53 -4.48 11.42
CA GLU A 315 11.75 -5.75 12.14
C GLU A 315 10.53 -6.14 13.00
N GLU A 316 9.93 -5.20 13.72
CA GLU A 316 8.76 -5.44 14.57
C GLU A 316 7.59 -5.97 13.74
N SER A 317 7.28 -5.30 12.63
CA SER A 317 6.22 -5.75 11.72
C SER A 317 6.54 -7.12 11.09
N THR A 318 7.80 -7.35 10.69
CA THR A 318 8.25 -8.61 10.06
C THR A 318 8.22 -9.81 11.01
N LEU A 319 8.60 -9.62 12.28
CA LEU A 319 8.65 -10.67 13.29
C LEU A 319 7.33 -10.80 14.09
N SER A 320 6.40 -9.86 13.95
CA SER A 320 5.13 -9.89 14.70
C SER A 320 4.25 -11.08 14.33
N GLY A 321 3.57 -11.62 15.33
CA GLY A 321 2.61 -12.72 15.18
C GLY A 321 1.30 -12.22 14.59
N LYS A 322 1.25 -12.03 13.27
CA LYS A 322 0.08 -11.55 12.52
C LYS A 322 -0.88 -12.70 12.16
N VAL A 323 -2.15 -12.59 12.55
CA VAL A 323 -3.26 -13.34 11.94
C VAL A 323 -3.78 -12.52 10.77
N HIS A 324 -3.82 -13.10 9.58
CA HIS A 324 -4.65 -12.56 8.51
C HIS A 324 -5.98 -13.31 8.52
N LYS A 325 -7.07 -12.61 8.81
CA LYS A 325 -8.44 -13.13 8.75
C LYS A 325 -9.09 -12.63 7.47
N ASN A 326 -9.57 -13.55 6.65
CA ASN A 326 -10.32 -13.23 5.44
C ASN A 326 -11.81 -13.36 5.75
N TYR A 327 -12.57 -12.28 5.63
CA TYR A 327 -14.02 -12.29 5.78
C TYR A 327 -14.69 -12.02 4.44
N VAL A 328 -15.70 -12.82 4.14
CA VAL A 328 -16.63 -12.55 3.05
C VAL A 328 -17.94 -12.07 3.65
N TYR A 329 -18.36 -10.86 3.29
CA TYR A 329 -19.68 -10.33 3.65
C TYR A 329 -20.47 -9.91 2.41
N ASP A 330 -21.78 -10.16 2.50
CA ASP A 330 -22.79 -9.63 1.59
C ASP A 330 -23.28 -8.31 2.16
N SER A 331 -23.31 -7.26 1.34
CA SER A 331 -23.81 -5.95 1.73
C SER A 331 -24.28 -5.15 0.52
N ASN A 332 -25.25 -4.28 0.73
CA ASN A 332 -25.48 -3.15 -0.16
C ASN A 332 -24.19 -2.30 -0.23
N VAL A 333 -23.82 -1.84 -1.43
CA VAL A 333 -22.62 -1.03 -1.71
C VAL A 333 -22.51 0.20 -0.79
N TYR A 334 -23.63 0.82 -0.42
CA TYR A 334 -23.67 2.06 0.35
C TYR A 334 -23.49 1.86 1.88
N ASP A 335 -23.68 0.65 2.42
CA ASP A 335 -23.58 0.37 3.87
C ASP A 335 -22.13 0.14 4.34
N LEU A 336 -21.14 0.20 3.41
CA LEU A 336 -19.68 0.04 3.62
C LEU A 336 -19.15 0.70 4.91
N LYS A 337 -19.57 1.94 5.17
CA LYS A 337 -19.09 2.77 6.28
C LYS A 337 -19.60 2.31 7.66
N ARG A 338 -20.66 1.49 7.68
CA ARG A 338 -21.35 0.97 8.87
C ARG A 338 -20.81 -0.39 9.33
N LEU A 339 -20.06 -1.08 8.47
CA LEU A 339 -19.42 -2.36 8.78
C LEU A 339 -18.21 -2.21 9.71
N ASP A 340 -17.43 -1.12 9.57
CA ASP A 340 -16.28 -0.87 10.45
C ASP A 340 -16.70 -0.34 11.85
N SER A 341 -17.88 0.28 12.00
CA SER A 341 -18.40 0.72 13.30
C SER A 341 -19.00 -0.42 14.12
N ASN A 342 -19.65 -1.39 13.47
CA ASN A 342 -20.47 -2.40 14.15
C ASN A 342 -19.73 -3.71 14.46
N SER A 343 -18.55 -3.93 13.86
CA SER A 343 -17.81 -5.21 13.93
C SER A 343 -17.27 -5.58 15.32
N MET A 344 -17.16 -4.63 16.26
CA MET A 344 -16.65 -4.88 17.62
C MET A 344 -17.74 -5.06 18.70
N ILE A 345 -19.01 -4.73 18.43
CA ILE A 345 -20.09 -4.84 19.42
C ILE A 345 -20.82 -6.18 19.20
N GLY A 346 -20.22 -7.27 19.70
CA GLY A 346 -20.64 -8.65 19.48
C GLY A 346 -21.92 -9.07 20.22
N GLY A 347 -23.05 -8.38 19.98
CA GLY A 347 -24.34 -8.64 20.65
C GLY A 347 -25.57 -8.71 19.73
N GLY A 348 -25.42 -8.54 18.41
CA GLY A 348 -26.51 -8.60 17.43
C GLY A 348 -26.39 -9.81 16.50
N ASN A 349 -27.45 -10.60 16.36
CA ASN A 349 -27.35 -12.01 15.93
C ASN A 349 -27.28 -12.23 14.40
N ASP A 350 -27.72 -11.26 13.57
CA ASP A 350 -28.20 -11.54 12.19
C ASP A 350 -27.52 -10.73 11.05
N LYS A 351 -26.22 -10.44 11.14
CA LYS A 351 -25.40 -10.15 9.93
C LYS A 351 -24.23 -11.14 9.85
N ALA A 352 -24.41 -12.18 9.03
CA ALA A 352 -23.56 -13.37 8.99
C ALA A 352 -22.16 -13.11 8.38
N LEU A 353 -21.24 -12.61 9.21
CA LEU A 353 -19.83 -12.41 8.87
C LEU A 353 -19.10 -13.75 8.69
N TYR A 354 -19.09 -14.29 7.47
CA TYR A 354 -18.44 -15.58 7.21
C TYR A 354 -16.92 -15.45 7.16
N LEU A 355 -16.26 -15.80 8.28
CA LEU A 355 -14.81 -16.05 8.31
C LEU A 355 -14.47 -17.15 7.30
N TYR A 356 -13.79 -16.77 6.21
CA TYR A 356 -13.46 -17.64 5.10
C TYR A 356 -12.17 -18.43 5.36
N SER A 357 -11.10 -17.73 5.75
CA SER A 357 -9.82 -18.34 6.11
C SER A 357 -9.10 -17.55 7.20
N SER A 358 -8.16 -18.21 7.89
CA SER A 358 -7.28 -17.61 8.87
C SER A 358 -5.86 -18.13 8.65
N HIS A 359 -4.94 -17.22 8.37
CA HIS A 359 -3.53 -17.49 8.10
C HIS A 359 -2.67 -16.98 9.27
N GLY A 360 -1.43 -17.47 9.40
CA GLY A 360 -0.50 -17.10 10.48
C GLY A 360 -0.60 -17.92 11.78
N GLN A 361 -1.70 -18.64 12.01
CA GLN A 361 -1.96 -19.36 13.27
C GLN A 361 -0.82 -20.27 13.78
N ARG A 362 -0.09 -20.94 12.89
CA ARG A 362 1.06 -21.78 13.28
C ARG A 362 2.24 -20.96 13.82
N TYR A 363 2.53 -19.82 13.19
CA TYR A 363 3.59 -18.92 13.63
C TYR A 363 3.24 -18.27 14.97
N ILE A 364 1.97 -17.90 15.17
CA ILE A 364 1.50 -17.34 16.45
C ILE A 364 1.56 -18.35 17.58
N LYS A 365 1.17 -19.61 17.35
CA LYS A 365 1.36 -20.67 18.36
C LYS A 365 2.84 -20.83 18.73
N PHE A 366 3.75 -20.65 17.77
CA PHE A 366 5.19 -20.68 18.01
C PHE A 366 5.68 -19.44 18.79
N THR A 367 5.26 -18.22 18.44
CA THR A 367 5.66 -17.01 19.19
C THR A 367 5.02 -16.92 20.59
N GLN A 368 3.83 -17.49 20.78
CA GLN A 368 3.18 -17.63 22.10
C GLN A 368 3.85 -18.69 23.00
N LEU A 369 4.55 -19.67 22.42
CA LEU A 369 5.33 -20.67 23.15
C LEU A 369 6.76 -20.20 23.47
N MET A 370 7.21 -19.09 22.89
CA MET A 370 8.55 -18.54 23.14
C MET A 370 8.64 -17.83 24.51
N PRO A 371 9.85 -17.76 25.12
CA PRO A 371 10.05 -17.02 26.36
C PRO A 371 9.63 -15.55 26.25
N ARG A 372 9.07 -15.00 27.33
CA ARG A 372 8.61 -13.60 27.43
C ARG A 372 9.68 -12.54 27.15
N GLY A 373 10.97 -12.92 27.22
CA GLY A 373 12.10 -12.06 26.83
C GLY A 373 12.37 -11.96 25.32
N LEU A 374 11.77 -12.84 24.50
CA LEU A 374 11.86 -12.81 23.04
C LEU A 374 10.59 -12.25 22.39
N PHE A 375 9.42 -12.59 22.94
CA PHE A 375 8.13 -12.13 22.44
C PHE A 375 7.21 -11.72 23.60
N THR A 376 6.51 -10.60 23.44
CA THR A 376 5.39 -10.21 24.28
C THR A 376 4.08 -10.56 23.57
N THR A 377 3.15 -11.19 24.28
CA THR A 377 1.77 -11.33 23.81
C THR A 377 1.03 -10.03 24.13
N LEU A 378 0.24 -9.53 23.20
CA LEU A 378 -0.63 -8.37 23.41
C LEU A 378 -1.90 -8.82 24.14
N ASP A 379 -2.30 -8.10 25.18
CA ASP A 379 -3.51 -8.41 25.97
C ASP A 379 -4.79 -8.37 25.12
N LEU A 380 -4.79 -7.52 24.06
CA LEU A 380 -5.83 -7.41 23.05
C LEU A 380 -5.21 -7.46 21.64
N PRO A 381 -5.77 -8.24 20.68
CA PRO A 381 -5.27 -8.28 19.31
C PRO A 381 -5.38 -6.92 18.60
N MET A 382 -4.25 -6.32 18.22
CA MET A 382 -4.21 -5.02 17.56
C MET A 382 -4.47 -5.18 16.05
N ARG A 383 -5.52 -4.55 15.50
CA ARG A 383 -5.77 -4.53 14.05
C ARG A 383 -4.68 -3.72 13.34
N CYS A 384 -3.89 -4.37 12.51
CA CYS A 384 -3.01 -3.75 11.54
C CYS A 384 -3.85 -3.38 10.32
N TRP A 385 -3.78 -2.12 9.91
CA TRP A 385 -4.54 -1.58 8.80
C TRP A 385 -3.67 -1.57 7.54
N THR A 386 -4.17 -2.13 6.45
CA THR A 386 -3.45 -2.14 5.18
C THR A 386 -3.49 -0.77 4.51
N GLN A 387 -2.48 -0.44 3.70
CA GLN A 387 -2.48 0.85 2.99
C GLN A 387 -3.72 1.01 2.08
N ALA A 388 -4.21 -0.09 1.48
CA ALA A 388 -5.41 -0.06 0.64
C ALA A 388 -6.70 0.26 1.42
N GLU A 389 -6.83 -0.19 2.67
CA GLU A 389 -7.90 0.25 3.57
C GLU A 389 -7.74 1.73 3.95
N ILE A 390 -6.51 2.16 4.23
CA ILE A 390 -6.16 3.51 4.71
C ILE A 390 -6.39 4.59 3.64
N ASP A 391 -5.88 4.40 2.42
CA ASP A 391 -6.17 5.27 1.26
C ASP A 391 -7.62 5.07 0.74
N PHE A 392 -8.42 4.17 1.33
CA PHE A 392 -9.74 3.70 0.87
C PHE A 392 -9.77 3.20 -0.60
N ASN A 393 -8.61 2.91 -1.17
CA ASN A 393 -8.42 2.45 -2.55
C ASN A 393 -8.67 0.93 -2.66
N ILE A 394 -9.81 0.47 -2.15
CA ILE A 394 -10.21 -0.93 -2.23
C ILE A 394 -10.70 -1.20 -3.66
N PRO A 395 -10.06 -2.12 -4.43
CA PRO A 395 -10.41 -2.38 -5.82
C PRO A 395 -11.82 -2.97 -5.96
N PHE A 396 -12.62 -2.37 -6.84
CA PHE A 396 -13.90 -2.90 -7.28
C PHE A 396 -13.69 -3.76 -8.54
N TYR A 397 -14.10 -5.02 -8.49
CA TYR A 397 -14.18 -5.93 -9.63
C TYR A 397 -15.63 -5.98 -10.14
N THR A 398 -15.86 -5.29 -11.25
CA THR A 398 -17.08 -5.32 -12.06
C THR A 398 -16.87 -6.23 -13.27
N LYS A 399 -17.93 -6.43 -14.06
CA LYS A 399 -17.87 -6.93 -15.44
C LYS A 399 -16.82 -6.25 -16.33
N THR A 400 -16.47 -4.99 -16.06
CA THR A 400 -15.62 -4.12 -16.92
C THR A 400 -14.24 -3.82 -16.34
N SER A 401 -14.04 -3.93 -15.01
CA SER A 401 -12.73 -3.73 -14.35
C SER A 401 -11.99 -5.04 -14.05
N TRP A 402 -12.65 -6.20 -14.23
CA TRP A 402 -12.00 -7.50 -14.17
C TRP A 402 -10.91 -7.64 -15.24
N SER A 403 -9.72 -8.07 -14.86
CA SER A 403 -8.71 -8.60 -15.77
C SER A 403 -8.11 -9.89 -15.22
N LEU A 404 -7.50 -10.72 -16.09
CA LEU A 404 -6.79 -11.92 -15.64
C LEU A 404 -5.61 -11.56 -14.73
N GLU A 405 -4.87 -10.50 -15.06
CA GLU A 405 -3.78 -9.96 -14.24
C GLU A 405 -4.26 -9.57 -12.84
N SER A 406 -5.38 -8.84 -12.71
CA SER A 406 -5.86 -8.34 -11.42
C SER A 406 -6.35 -9.44 -10.49
N VAL A 407 -6.65 -10.64 -11.00
CA VAL A 407 -7.11 -11.80 -10.22
C VAL A 407 -6.02 -12.88 -10.04
N PHE A 408 -5.11 -13.02 -11.00
CA PHE A 408 -4.03 -14.03 -10.96
C PHE A 408 -2.70 -13.49 -10.42
N CYS A 409 -2.26 -12.31 -10.86
CA CYS A 409 -0.95 -11.74 -10.51
C CYS A 409 -0.98 -10.95 -9.19
N ARG A 410 -2.16 -10.45 -8.77
CA ARG A 410 -2.31 -9.62 -7.58
C ARG A 410 -2.03 -10.40 -6.29
N ILE A 411 -1.45 -9.73 -5.30
CA ILE A 411 -1.19 -10.31 -3.98
C ILE A 411 -2.53 -10.63 -3.31
N LYS A 412 -2.82 -11.92 -3.12
CA LYS A 412 -4.14 -12.40 -2.64
C LYS A 412 -4.57 -11.91 -1.26
N ASN A 413 -3.68 -11.24 -0.51
CA ASN A 413 -3.92 -10.67 0.82
C ASN A 413 -4.58 -9.28 0.78
N GLU A 414 -4.76 -8.68 -0.40
CA GLU A 414 -5.43 -7.38 -0.54
C GLU A 414 -6.96 -7.52 -0.51
N SER A 415 -7.62 -6.61 0.21
CA SER A 415 -9.08 -6.48 0.22
C SER A 415 -9.60 -6.11 -1.18
N HIS A 416 -10.78 -6.58 -1.54
CA HIS A 416 -11.42 -6.27 -2.81
C HIS A 416 -12.94 -6.44 -2.76
N ILE A 417 -13.63 -5.78 -3.69
CA ILE A 417 -15.10 -5.72 -3.73
C ILE A 417 -15.54 -6.34 -5.06
N ALA A 418 -16.07 -7.56 -5.01
CA ALA A 418 -16.61 -8.24 -6.18
C ALA A 418 -18.10 -7.88 -6.31
N LEU A 419 -18.48 -7.17 -7.38
CA LEU A 419 -19.90 -6.94 -7.67
C LEU A 419 -20.50 -8.26 -8.18
N VAL A 420 -21.46 -8.80 -7.42
CA VAL A 420 -22.06 -10.13 -7.63
C VAL A 420 -23.53 -10.04 -8.02
N SER A 421 -24.16 -8.88 -7.88
CA SER A 421 -25.45 -8.53 -8.47
C SER A 421 -25.39 -7.16 -9.15
N GLY A 422 -26.49 -6.73 -9.76
CA GLY A 422 -26.56 -5.49 -10.53
C GLY A 422 -26.06 -5.62 -11.99
N PRO A 423 -26.26 -4.58 -12.82
CA PRO A 423 -25.86 -4.58 -14.24
C PRO A 423 -24.33 -4.64 -14.43
N SER A 424 -23.56 -4.31 -13.38
CA SER A 424 -22.09 -4.35 -13.36
C SER A 424 -21.50 -5.65 -12.80
N ALA A 425 -22.33 -6.67 -12.50
CA ALA A 425 -21.89 -7.92 -11.89
C ALA A 425 -20.86 -8.69 -12.71
N LEU A 426 -19.88 -9.30 -12.02
CA LEU A 426 -18.95 -10.27 -12.59
C LEU A 426 -19.70 -11.46 -13.21
N THR A 427 -19.37 -11.80 -14.45
CA THR A 427 -19.96 -12.98 -15.09
C THR A 427 -19.34 -14.27 -14.58
N THR A 428 -20.13 -15.34 -14.54
CA THR A 428 -19.65 -16.71 -14.21
C THR A 428 -18.53 -17.16 -15.14
N GLN A 429 -18.58 -16.75 -16.41
CA GLN A 429 -17.54 -17.02 -17.42
C GLN A 429 -16.20 -16.33 -17.08
N GLN A 430 -16.21 -15.06 -16.64
CA GLN A 430 -15.00 -14.36 -16.18
C GLN A 430 -14.40 -15.07 -14.96
N SER A 431 -15.23 -15.43 -13.98
CA SER A 431 -14.78 -16.13 -12.77
C SER A 431 -14.16 -17.50 -13.08
N PHE A 432 -14.76 -18.26 -14.01
CA PHE A 432 -14.20 -19.52 -14.50
C PHE A 432 -12.89 -19.32 -15.28
N SER A 433 -12.80 -18.26 -16.11
CA SER A 433 -11.58 -17.91 -16.84
C SER A 433 -10.39 -17.63 -15.92
N SER A 434 -10.60 -16.91 -14.80
CA SER A 434 -9.58 -16.73 -13.76
C SER A 434 -9.11 -18.07 -13.16
N MET A 435 -10.04 -19.02 -12.91
CA MET A 435 -9.69 -20.34 -12.35
C MET A 435 -8.90 -21.20 -13.34
N VAL A 436 -9.26 -21.17 -14.63
CA VAL A 436 -8.54 -21.88 -15.70
C VAL A 436 -7.14 -21.29 -15.91
N CYS A 437 -7.01 -19.96 -15.93
CA CYS A 437 -5.72 -19.27 -16.00
C CYS A 437 -4.81 -19.64 -14.82
N TYR A 438 -5.36 -19.69 -13.59
CA TYR A 438 -4.63 -20.15 -12.42
C TYR A 438 -4.10 -21.58 -12.56
N PHE A 439 -4.89 -22.50 -13.11
CA PHE A 439 -4.45 -23.88 -13.36
C PHE A 439 -3.30 -23.94 -14.39
N PHE A 440 -3.39 -23.18 -15.49
CA PHE A 440 -2.30 -23.11 -16.47
C PHE A 440 -1.01 -22.53 -15.87
N GLY A 441 -1.08 -21.46 -15.08
CA GLY A 441 0.09 -20.88 -14.40
C GLY A 441 0.79 -21.87 -13.46
N VAL A 442 0.00 -22.70 -12.75
CA VAL A 442 0.51 -23.81 -11.93
C VAL A 442 1.23 -24.86 -12.78
N VAL A 443 0.64 -25.29 -13.90
CA VAL A 443 1.25 -26.27 -14.81
C VAL A 443 2.58 -25.75 -15.37
N PHE A 444 2.63 -24.49 -15.84
CA PHE A 444 3.88 -23.87 -16.30
C PHE A 444 4.95 -23.81 -15.20
N TYR A 445 4.58 -23.50 -13.95
CA TYR A 445 5.52 -23.49 -12.83
C TYR A 445 6.11 -24.89 -12.55
N ILE A 446 5.28 -25.93 -12.55
CA ILE A 446 5.73 -27.32 -12.36
C ILE A 446 6.67 -27.75 -13.50
N LEU A 447 6.32 -27.43 -14.76
CA LEU A 447 7.16 -27.71 -15.92
C LEU A 447 8.51 -26.98 -15.85
N LEU A 448 8.53 -25.72 -15.41
CA LEU A 448 9.76 -24.92 -15.26
C LEU A 448 10.70 -25.52 -14.21
N VAL A 449 10.19 -25.85 -13.02
CA VAL A 449 11.00 -26.48 -11.96
C VAL A 449 11.51 -27.86 -12.40
N THR A 450 10.65 -28.66 -13.05
CA THR A 450 11.02 -29.98 -13.58
C THR A 450 12.11 -29.86 -14.64
N GLY A 451 11.98 -28.94 -15.60
CA GLY A 451 12.96 -28.67 -16.65
C GLY A 451 14.30 -28.20 -16.09
N LEU A 452 14.30 -27.35 -15.06
CA LEU A 452 15.51 -26.91 -14.37
C LEU A 452 16.22 -28.07 -13.66
N MET A 453 15.48 -28.99 -13.03
CA MET A 453 16.07 -30.20 -12.43
C MET A 453 16.61 -31.20 -13.47
N VAL A 454 15.96 -31.33 -14.63
CA VAL A 454 16.47 -32.13 -15.76
C VAL A 454 17.78 -31.52 -16.30
N PHE A 455 17.81 -30.20 -16.50
CA PHE A 455 19.00 -29.47 -16.94
C PHE A 455 20.17 -29.64 -15.96
N ALA A 456 19.90 -29.60 -14.65
CA ALA A 456 20.87 -29.84 -13.59
C ALA A 456 21.22 -31.33 -13.35
N GLN A 457 20.79 -32.24 -14.24
CA GLN A 457 21.12 -33.68 -14.23
C GLN A 457 20.77 -34.43 -12.94
N PHE A 458 19.72 -34.01 -12.23
CA PHE A 458 19.23 -34.74 -11.05
C PHE A 458 18.72 -36.14 -11.43
N ARG A 459 18.84 -37.10 -10.51
CA ARG A 459 18.28 -38.46 -10.70
C ARG A 459 16.77 -38.38 -10.96
N SER A 460 16.29 -39.16 -11.93
CA SER A 460 14.88 -39.18 -12.36
C SER A 460 13.90 -39.45 -11.21
N THR A 461 14.29 -40.28 -10.23
CA THR A 461 13.52 -40.52 -9.00
C THR A 461 13.33 -39.26 -8.15
N THR A 462 14.38 -38.43 -8.00
CA THR A 462 14.32 -37.14 -7.29
C THR A 462 13.41 -36.15 -8.04
N ILE A 463 13.52 -36.09 -9.37
CA ILE A 463 12.70 -35.23 -10.23
C ILE A 463 11.21 -35.61 -10.09
N ALA A 464 10.89 -36.91 -10.21
CA ALA A 464 9.54 -37.42 -10.03
C ALA A 464 8.97 -37.14 -8.63
N ALA A 465 9.79 -37.32 -7.58
CA ALA A 465 9.37 -37.03 -6.21
C ALA A 465 9.02 -35.54 -6.00
N VAL A 466 9.87 -34.62 -6.47
CA VAL A 466 9.61 -33.17 -6.38
C VAL A 466 8.38 -32.77 -7.20
N ALA A 467 8.23 -33.29 -8.42
CA ALA A 467 7.04 -33.04 -9.24
C ALA A 467 5.75 -33.52 -8.54
N CYS A 468 5.75 -34.72 -7.95
CA CYS A 468 4.62 -35.23 -7.17
C CYS A 468 4.29 -34.36 -5.95
N VAL A 469 5.29 -33.90 -5.20
CA VAL A 469 5.09 -33.01 -4.04
C VAL A 469 4.49 -31.67 -4.48
N LEU A 470 4.98 -31.07 -5.59
CA LEU A 470 4.41 -29.85 -6.16
C LEU A 470 2.95 -30.06 -6.60
N ILE A 471 2.66 -31.16 -7.31
CA ILE A 471 1.29 -31.50 -7.75
C ILE A 471 0.35 -31.62 -6.54
N VAL A 472 0.73 -32.35 -5.49
CA VAL A 472 -0.08 -32.50 -4.26
C VAL A 472 -0.30 -31.16 -3.56
N TYR A 473 0.75 -30.33 -3.44
CA TYR A 473 0.66 -28.99 -2.87
C TYR A 473 -0.31 -28.09 -3.64
N TRP A 474 -0.21 -28.07 -4.97
CA TRP A 474 -1.06 -27.24 -5.82
C TRP A 474 -2.51 -27.75 -5.91
N PHE A 475 -2.76 -29.08 -5.89
CA PHE A 475 -4.12 -29.61 -5.73
C PHE A 475 -4.73 -29.22 -4.38
N TRP A 476 -3.96 -29.26 -3.30
CA TRP A 476 -4.42 -28.79 -1.98
C TRP A 476 -4.73 -27.30 -1.95
N GLN A 477 -3.94 -26.47 -2.66
CA GLN A 477 -4.23 -25.03 -2.79
C GLN A 477 -5.44 -24.77 -3.68
N GLY A 478 -5.51 -25.36 -4.88
CA GLY A 478 -6.63 -25.22 -5.82
C GLY A 478 -7.97 -25.67 -5.25
N ARG A 479 -7.97 -26.69 -4.36
CA ARG A 479 -9.17 -27.10 -3.60
C ARG A 479 -9.72 -25.97 -2.73
N LYS A 480 -8.89 -25.06 -2.20
CA LYS A 480 -9.34 -23.89 -1.43
C LYS A 480 -10.01 -22.87 -2.36
N GLU A 481 -9.35 -22.53 -3.47
CA GLU A 481 -9.89 -21.58 -4.47
C GLU A 481 -11.26 -22.06 -5.01
N TYR A 482 -11.39 -23.36 -5.32
CA TYR A 482 -12.66 -23.98 -5.71
C TYR A 482 -13.74 -23.89 -4.60
N MET A 483 -13.37 -24.06 -3.33
CA MET A 483 -14.29 -23.90 -2.21
C MET A 483 -14.72 -22.44 -2.01
N MET A 484 -13.87 -21.46 -2.34
CA MET A 484 -14.26 -20.04 -2.42
C MET A 484 -15.29 -19.81 -3.52
N LEU A 485 -14.99 -20.26 -4.74
CA LEU A 485 -15.87 -20.13 -5.91
C LEU A 485 -17.24 -20.79 -5.65
N LYS A 486 -17.26 -21.97 -5.02
CA LYS A 486 -18.50 -22.66 -4.63
C LYS A 486 -19.31 -21.91 -3.56
N ARG A 487 -18.67 -21.17 -2.65
CA ARG A 487 -19.37 -20.28 -1.69
C ARG A 487 -19.94 -19.05 -2.39
N ILE A 488 -19.17 -18.39 -3.25
CA ILE A 488 -19.62 -17.23 -4.05
C ILE A 488 -20.83 -17.60 -4.90
N ASN A 489 -20.78 -18.74 -5.61
CA ASN A 489 -21.91 -19.22 -6.40
C ASN A 489 -23.16 -19.52 -5.53
N LYS A 490 -22.97 -20.07 -4.32
CA LYS A 490 -24.09 -20.29 -3.38
C LYS A 490 -24.70 -18.98 -2.85
N ILE A 491 -23.91 -17.92 -2.70
CA ILE A 491 -24.40 -16.57 -2.33
C ILE A 491 -25.17 -15.97 -3.51
N HIS A 492 -24.61 -16.03 -4.72
CA HIS A 492 -25.27 -15.57 -5.95
C HIS A 492 -26.62 -16.31 -6.19
N GLN A 493 -26.68 -17.62 -5.93
CA GLN A 493 -27.93 -18.40 -5.99
C GLN A 493 -28.97 -17.96 -4.95
N ARG A 494 -28.56 -17.53 -3.75
CA ARG A 494 -29.47 -16.98 -2.72
C ARG A 494 -30.05 -15.64 -3.16
N LEU A 495 -29.18 -14.72 -3.58
CA LEU A 495 -29.57 -13.41 -4.11
C LEU A 495 -30.54 -13.54 -5.29
N GLN A 496 -30.32 -14.50 -6.20
CA GLN A 496 -31.26 -14.81 -7.29
C GLN A 496 -32.61 -15.41 -6.82
N SER A 497 -32.65 -16.11 -5.68
CA SER A 497 -33.89 -16.67 -5.12
C SER A 497 -34.68 -15.69 -4.25
N GLU A 498 -34.00 -14.69 -3.66
CA GLU A 498 -34.59 -13.68 -2.78
C GLU A 498 -34.98 -12.40 -3.57
N GLY A 499 -34.21 -12.04 -4.61
CA GLY A 499 -34.35 -10.82 -5.39
C GLY A 499 -35.40 -10.83 -6.50
N LYS A 500 -36.65 -11.23 -6.21
CA LYS A 500 -37.78 -11.06 -7.15
C LYS A 500 -38.70 -9.88 -6.85
N ASP A 501 -38.73 -9.42 -5.60
CA ASP A 501 -39.71 -8.41 -5.15
C ASP A 501 -39.07 -7.04 -4.83
N ASN A 502 -37.75 -6.88 -5.03
CA ASN A 502 -37.01 -5.62 -4.82
C ASN A 502 -35.90 -5.46 -5.88
N GLU A 503 -36.16 -4.71 -6.96
CA GLU A 503 -35.22 -4.55 -8.08
C GLU A 503 -34.12 -3.48 -7.85
N ASP A 504 -34.27 -2.61 -6.84
CA ASP A 504 -33.48 -1.37 -6.67
C ASP A 504 -32.13 -1.51 -5.93
N TYR A 505 -31.68 -2.72 -5.56
CA TYR A 505 -30.51 -2.89 -4.68
C TYR A 505 -29.35 -3.73 -5.26
N ASP A 506 -28.28 -3.04 -5.67
CA ASP A 506 -26.97 -3.64 -5.94
C ASP A 506 -26.34 -4.21 -4.64
N SER A 507 -26.41 -5.54 -4.46
CA SER A 507 -25.54 -6.29 -3.54
C SER A 507 -24.15 -6.49 -4.15
N ALA A 508 -23.13 -6.20 -3.36
CA ALA A 508 -21.75 -6.56 -3.63
C ALA A 508 -21.24 -7.59 -2.61
N LEU A 509 -20.40 -8.50 -3.09
CA LEU A 509 -19.67 -9.46 -2.26
C LEU A 509 -18.31 -8.88 -1.93
N PHE A 510 -18.12 -8.53 -0.67
CA PHE A 510 -16.89 -7.92 -0.18
C PHE A 510 -15.97 -8.99 0.37
N GLN A 511 -14.72 -9.00 -0.11
CA GLN A 511 -13.65 -9.76 0.51
C GLN A 511 -12.72 -8.81 1.27
N LYS A 512 -12.84 -8.81 2.60
CA LYS A 512 -12.02 -7.97 3.48
C LYS A 512 -11.01 -8.82 4.22
N TRP A 513 -9.74 -8.54 3.97
CA TRP A 513 -8.63 -9.07 4.76
C TRP A 513 -8.37 -8.12 5.93
N GLU A 514 -8.62 -8.60 7.15
CA GLU A 514 -8.23 -7.90 8.36
C GLU A 514 -6.98 -8.57 8.95
N THR A 515 -5.95 -7.78 9.22
CA THR A 515 -4.73 -8.27 9.86
C THR A 515 -4.75 -7.92 11.34
N PHE A 516 -4.43 -8.87 12.22
CA PHE A 516 -4.37 -8.68 13.66
C PHE A 516 -3.01 -9.13 14.19
N SER A 517 -2.24 -8.22 14.78
CA SER A 517 -1.04 -8.58 15.55
C SER A 517 -1.46 -9.12 16.91
N ILE A 518 -0.95 -10.29 17.29
CA ILE A 518 -1.20 -10.96 18.58
C ILE A 518 0.07 -10.99 19.45
N THR A 519 1.25 -11.08 18.85
CA THR A 519 2.53 -11.04 19.58
C THR A 519 3.50 -10.06 18.94
N LYS A 520 4.18 -9.23 19.73
CA LYS A 520 5.28 -8.39 19.29
C LYS A 520 6.62 -9.02 19.68
N PRO A 521 7.70 -8.87 18.89
CA PRO A 521 9.04 -9.20 19.35
C PRO A 521 9.47 -8.23 20.45
N ALA A 522 10.33 -8.69 21.37
CA ALA A 522 11.01 -7.81 22.30
C ALA A 522 12.04 -6.92 21.58
N LEU A 523 12.21 -5.68 22.04
CA LEU A 523 13.14 -4.70 21.45
C LEU A 523 14.55 -5.28 21.23
N ALA A 524 15.11 -5.98 22.21
CA ALA A 524 16.42 -6.61 22.11
C ALA A 524 16.46 -7.73 21.05
N PHE A 525 15.40 -8.54 20.94
CA PHE A 525 15.31 -9.62 19.96
C PHE A 525 15.23 -9.09 18.52
N ALA A 526 14.50 -7.99 18.28
CA ALA A 526 14.47 -7.31 16.98
C ALA A 526 15.87 -6.81 16.55
N TRP A 527 16.66 -6.24 17.47
CA TRP A 527 18.04 -5.84 17.19
C TRP A 527 18.99 -7.02 16.94
N ILE A 528 18.83 -8.12 17.68
CA ILE A 528 19.61 -9.35 17.44
C ILE A 528 19.24 -9.95 16.08
N SER A 529 17.95 -10.02 15.72
CA SER A 529 17.46 -10.43 14.39
C SER A 529 18.09 -9.61 13.28
N PHE A 530 18.03 -8.27 13.38
CA PHE A 530 18.65 -7.35 12.43
C PHE A 530 20.15 -7.63 12.25
N ILE A 531 20.92 -7.68 13.33
CA ILE A 531 22.38 -7.91 13.28
C ILE A 531 22.70 -9.27 12.63
N VAL A 532 21.96 -10.33 13.00
CA VAL A 532 22.14 -11.67 12.41
C VAL A 532 21.80 -11.67 10.92
N LYS A 533 20.71 -11.01 10.49
CA LYS A 533 20.37 -10.83 9.06
C LYS A 533 21.50 -10.12 8.30
N ILE A 534 22.07 -9.05 8.85
CA ILE A 534 23.15 -8.30 8.21
C ILE A 534 24.45 -9.13 8.11
N ILE A 535 24.78 -9.93 9.14
CA ILE A 535 25.95 -10.84 9.06
C ILE A 535 25.74 -11.90 7.98
N ILE A 536 24.57 -12.54 7.95
CA ILE A 536 24.24 -13.64 7.03
C ILE A 536 24.08 -13.17 5.58
N PHE A 537 23.37 -12.06 5.34
CA PHE A 537 22.98 -11.60 4.01
C PHE A 537 23.75 -10.37 3.50
N ALA A 538 24.65 -9.77 4.29
CA ALA A 538 25.54 -8.72 3.81
C ALA A 538 27.01 -9.15 3.95
N VAL A 539 27.45 -9.41 5.18
CA VAL A 539 28.89 -9.57 5.49
C VAL A 539 29.45 -10.85 4.86
N ILE A 540 28.85 -12.02 5.12
CA ILE A 540 29.39 -13.31 4.63
C ILE A 540 29.49 -13.35 3.09
N PRO A 541 28.44 -13.01 2.30
CA PRO A 541 28.54 -13.10 0.85
C PRO A 541 29.42 -12.01 0.23
N PHE A 542 29.45 -10.79 0.80
CA PHE A 542 30.36 -9.74 0.34
C PHE A 542 31.83 -10.12 0.61
N SER A 543 32.14 -10.65 1.81
CA SER A 543 33.46 -11.19 2.13
C SER A 543 33.86 -12.33 1.20
N TYR A 544 32.92 -13.18 0.77
CA TYR A 544 33.17 -14.19 -0.25
C TYR A 544 33.54 -13.58 -1.62
N PHE A 545 32.80 -12.60 -2.13
CA PHE A 545 33.15 -11.94 -3.42
C PHE A 545 34.49 -11.18 -3.35
N CYS A 546 34.83 -10.60 -2.21
CA CYS A 546 36.15 -10.00 -1.97
C CYS A 546 37.26 -11.06 -1.92
N TYR A 547 37.04 -12.20 -1.25
CA TYR A 547 37.99 -13.31 -1.16
C TYR A 547 38.26 -13.97 -2.53
N SER A 548 37.21 -14.17 -3.34
CA SER A 548 37.33 -14.67 -4.72
C SER A 548 37.93 -13.64 -5.69
N ARG A 549 38.28 -12.43 -5.21
CA ARG A 549 38.84 -11.30 -5.97
C ARG A 549 37.91 -10.80 -7.11
N ASN A 550 36.65 -11.20 -7.11
CA ASN A 550 35.67 -10.77 -8.11
C ASN A 550 35.10 -9.39 -7.75
N VAL A 551 35.90 -8.34 -7.98
CA VAL A 551 35.55 -6.94 -7.65
C VAL A 551 34.24 -6.51 -8.32
N PHE A 552 34.00 -6.90 -9.57
CA PHE A 552 32.74 -6.59 -10.27
C PHE A 552 31.53 -7.29 -9.62
N GLY A 553 31.69 -8.55 -9.22
CA GLY A 553 30.70 -9.30 -8.45
C GLY A 553 30.42 -8.66 -7.09
N ALA A 554 31.47 -8.27 -6.34
CA ALA A 554 31.35 -7.60 -5.04
C ALA A 554 30.61 -6.26 -5.13
N MET A 555 30.93 -5.43 -6.13
CA MET A 555 30.28 -4.12 -6.35
C MET A 555 28.83 -4.29 -6.82
N THR A 556 28.56 -5.24 -7.72
CA THR A 556 27.19 -5.58 -8.15
C THR A 556 26.37 -6.10 -6.97
N TYR A 557 26.96 -6.97 -6.14
CA TYR A 557 26.33 -7.49 -4.93
C TYR A 557 26.00 -6.39 -3.94
N LEU A 558 26.93 -5.46 -3.69
CA LEU A 558 26.71 -4.32 -2.78
C LEU A 558 25.55 -3.44 -3.26
N VAL A 559 25.46 -3.14 -4.55
CA VAL A 559 24.34 -2.35 -5.12
C VAL A 559 23.00 -3.09 -4.98
N LEU A 560 22.96 -4.39 -5.28
CA LEU A 560 21.73 -5.20 -5.16
C LEU A 560 21.32 -5.42 -3.70
N PHE A 561 22.29 -5.58 -2.79
CA PHE A 561 22.06 -5.61 -1.35
C PHE A 561 21.49 -4.28 -0.84
N LEU A 562 22.04 -3.13 -1.27
CA LEU A 562 21.50 -1.82 -0.90
C LEU A 562 20.06 -1.62 -1.40
N LEU A 563 19.70 -2.13 -2.58
CA LEU A 563 18.31 -2.15 -3.06
C LEU A 563 17.40 -3.11 -2.27
N CYS A 564 17.92 -4.23 -1.76
CA CYS A 564 17.18 -5.10 -0.84
C CYS A 564 16.95 -4.43 0.52
N PHE A 565 18.00 -3.82 1.07
CA PHE A 565 17.98 -3.10 2.34
C PHE A 565 17.03 -1.90 2.28
N GLU A 566 17.06 -1.14 1.18
CA GLU A 566 16.14 -0.04 0.89
C GLU A 566 14.69 -0.51 1.01
N LYS A 567 14.29 -1.54 0.26
CA LYS A 567 12.91 -2.01 0.30
C LYS A 567 12.54 -2.67 1.62
N HIS A 568 13.41 -3.46 2.25
CA HIS A 568 13.02 -4.21 3.45
C HIS A 568 12.85 -3.29 4.68
N TYR A 569 13.74 -2.31 4.86
CA TYR A 569 13.75 -1.47 6.06
C TYR A 569 13.06 -0.11 5.87
N PHE A 570 12.96 0.40 4.65
CA PHE A 570 12.22 1.62 4.33
C PHE A 570 10.91 1.34 3.57
N ASP A 571 10.29 0.18 3.83
CA ASP A 571 8.89 -0.01 3.47
C ASP A 571 8.00 0.95 4.30
N ILE A 572 7.08 1.62 3.62
CA ILE A 572 6.11 2.52 4.22
C ILE A 572 5.01 1.71 4.94
N GLY A 573 4.71 0.49 4.47
CA GLY A 573 3.68 -0.40 5.01
C GLY A 573 3.77 -0.58 6.53
N PRO A 574 4.89 -1.10 7.08
CA PRO A 574 5.10 -1.24 8.53
C PRO A 574 4.90 0.03 9.36
N ILE A 575 5.32 1.18 8.83
CA ILE A 575 5.22 2.48 9.54
C ILE A 575 3.76 2.94 9.55
N VAL A 576 3.05 2.75 8.44
CA VAL A 576 1.63 3.09 8.28
C VAL A 576 0.72 2.13 9.05
N GLU A 577 1.05 0.83 9.12
CA GLU A 577 0.41 -0.13 10.04
C GLU A 577 0.54 0.31 11.51
N ALA A 578 1.72 0.81 11.91
CA ALA A 578 1.99 1.28 13.26
C ALA A 578 1.34 2.65 13.58
N LEU A 579 1.18 3.51 12.57
CA LEU A 579 0.39 4.76 12.68
C LEU A 579 -1.10 4.49 12.90
N GLY A 580 -1.63 3.36 12.41
CA GLY A 580 -3.02 2.96 12.62
C GLY A 580 -4.04 3.71 11.75
N SER A 581 -5.32 3.54 12.06
CA SER A 581 -6.41 4.10 11.24
C SER A 581 -6.58 5.60 11.42
N PHE A 582 -6.79 6.29 10.29
CA PHE A 582 -7.20 7.69 10.22
C PHE A 582 -8.45 8.04 11.06
N GLY A 583 -9.30 7.05 11.40
CA GLY A 583 -10.50 7.25 12.21
C GLY A 583 -10.31 7.13 13.73
N THR A 584 -9.20 6.55 14.20
CA THR A 584 -8.93 6.30 15.64
C THR A 584 -7.87 7.23 16.23
N LEU A 585 -7.13 7.96 15.38
CA LEU A 585 -6.05 8.84 15.81
C LEU A 585 -6.60 10.09 16.51
N GLY A 586 -6.34 10.18 17.83
CA GLY A 586 -6.85 11.23 18.71
C GLY A 586 -7.97 10.79 19.67
N MET A 587 -8.32 9.50 19.71
CA MET A 587 -9.22 8.92 20.72
C MET A 587 -8.47 7.87 21.56
N GLU A 588 -8.74 7.81 22.87
CA GLU A 588 -8.04 6.91 23.79
C GLU A 588 -8.36 5.43 23.48
N PRO A 589 -7.37 4.51 23.60
CA PRO A 589 -7.55 3.09 23.29
C PRO A 589 -8.57 2.44 24.24
N GLY A 590 -9.81 2.30 23.75
CA GLY A 590 -10.97 1.83 24.51
C GLY A 590 -12.23 2.68 24.29
N THR A 591 -12.07 3.94 23.85
CA THR A 591 -13.21 4.80 23.52
C THR A 591 -13.84 4.42 22.17
N SER A 592 -15.04 3.84 22.21
CA SER A 592 -15.74 3.35 21.02
C SER A 592 -16.29 4.50 20.15
N LEU A 593 -16.24 4.34 18.82
CA LEU A 593 -16.79 5.30 17.84
C LEU A 593 -18.32 5.52 17.91
N ALA A 594 -19.04 4.86 18.83
CA ALA A 594 -20.49 4.75 18.80
C ALA A 594 -21.26 5.95 19.39
N HIS A 595 -20.60 6.87 20.11
CA HIS A 595 -21.27 7.96 20.85
C HIS A 595 -20.73 9.38 20.62
N SER A 596 -19.59 9.54 19.96
CA SER A 596 -19.14 10.84 19.44
C SER A 596 -19.42 10.92 17.93
N GLY A 597 -20.08 12.01 17.50
CA GLY A 597 -20.30 12.27 16.07
C GLY A 597 -18.98 12.27 15.29
N LEU A 598 -19.04 11.87 14.02
CA LEU A 598 -17.88 11.54 13.18
C LEU A 598 -16.74 12.57 13.31
N LEU A 599 -15.73 12.21 14.13
CA LEU A 599 -14.64 13.04 14.68
C LEU A 599 -15.08 13.87 15.91
N GLY A 600 -14.60 13.48 17.09
CA GLY A 600 -14.80 14.19 18.38
C GLY A 600 -14.05 15.52 18.53
N ALA A 601 -13.93 16.28 17.45
CA ALA A 601 -13.44 17.65 17.42
C ALA A 601 -14.63 18.58 17.14
N ALA A 602 -14.90 19.52 18.04
CA ALA A 602 -16.03 20.45 17.93
C ALA A 602 -15.87 21.46 16.79
N THR A 603 -14.66 21.64 16.26
CA THR A 603 -14.39 22.56 15.15
C THR A 603 -13.50 21.97 14.06
N ARG A 604 -13.61 22.52 12.84
CA ARG A 604 -12.71 22.19 11.73
C ARG A 604 -11.23 22.46 12.07
N ASN A 605 -10.94 23.53 12.82
CA ASN A 605 -9.55 23.88 13.16
C ASN A 605 -8.96 22.87 14.16
N GLU A 606 -9.75 22.47 15.16
CA GLU A 606 -9.39 21.41 16.10
C GLU A 606 -9.20 20.07 15.37
N TRP A 607 -10.07 19.73 14.40
CA TRP A 607 -9.84 18.58 13.55
C TRP A 607 -8.53 18.72 12.77
N GLN A 608 -8.26 19.85 12.13
CA GLN A 608 -7.00 20.09 11.40
C GLN A 608 -5.76 20.07 12.31
N GLN A 609 -5.89 20.30 13.63
CA GLN A 609 -4.79 20.18 14.57
C GLN A 609 -4.59 18.73 15.07
N LYS A 610 -5.67 18.06 15.51
CA LYS A 610 -5.64 16.70 16.07
C LYS A 610 -5.53 15.59 15.02
N SER A 611 -6.02 15.84 13.81
CA SER A 611 -6.05 14.85 12.73
C SER A 611 -4.67 14.67 12.12
N ARG A 612 -3.99 13.59 12.49
CA ARG A 612 -2.84 13.07 11.74
C ARG A 612 -3.21 12.80 10.26
N LEU A 613 -4.47 12.49 9.93
CA LEU A 613 -4.95 12.48 8.53
C LEU A 613 -4.84 13.87 7.88
N TYR A 614 -5.13 14.97 8.59
CA TYR A 614 -4.89 16.31 8.05
C TYR A 614 -3.40 16.61 7.88
N HIS A 615 -2.52 16.21 8.81
CA HIS A 615 -1.07 16.41 8.60
C HIS A 615 -0.55 15.56 7.44
N ILE A 616 -0.95 14.30 7.33
CA ILE A 616 -0.63 13.41 6.19
C ILE A 616 -1.24 13.93 4.87
N THR A 617 -2.45 14.51 4.88
CA THR A 617 -3.03 15.18 3.70
C THR A 617 -2.57 16.63 3.50
N ARG A 618 -1.81 17.21 4.44
CA ARG A 618 -1.00 18.41 4.22
C ARG A 618 0.30 18.04 3.48
N MET A 619 0.78 16.81 3.64
CA MET A 619 1.77 16.20 2.73
C MET A 619 1.18 15.91 1.32
N ASN A 620 -0.12 16.10 1.07
CA ASN A 620 -0.74 15.86 -0.25
C ASN A 620 -0.30 16.88 -1.33
N ASN A 621 0.23 18.04 -0.92
CA ASN A 621 0.91 18.96 -1.84
C ASN A 621 2.33 18.50 -2.20
N ASN A 622 2.91 17.55 -1.46
CA ASN A 622 4.26 17.07 -1.70
C ASN A 622 4.29 15.91 -2.69
N ALA A 623 5.39 15.86 -3.43
CA ALA A 623 5.84 14.74 -4.26
C ALA A 623 5.57 13.36 -3.63
N SER A 624 5.89 13.24 -2.34
CA SER A 624 5.86 12.00 -1.56
C SER A 624 4.57 11.20 -1.73
N ARG A 625 3.36 11.77 -1.58
CA ARG A 625 2.13 10.96 -1.68
C ARG A 625 1.87 10.43 -3.10
N ARG A 626 2.25 11.20 -4.14
CA ARG A 626 2.21 10.73 -5.54
C ARG A 626 3.23 9.63 -5.81
N ILE A 627 4.35 9.63 -5.09
CA ILE A 627 5.37 8.58 -5.12
C ILE A 627 4.85 7.32 -4.41
N TRP A 628 4.28 7.45 -3.20
CA TRP A 628 3.76 6.32 -2.42
C TRP A 628 2.67 5.57 -3.20
N THR A 629 1.66 6.29 -3.70
CA THR A 629 0.53 5.70 -4.45
C THR A 629 0.91 5.11 -5.82
N LYS A 630 2.15 5.33 -6.32
CA LYS A 630 2.66 4.84 -7.62
C LYS A 630 3.88 3.90 -7.53
N LEU A 631 4.39 3.63 -6.32
CA LEU A 631 5.52 2.72 -6.08
C LEU A 631 5.17 1.55 -5.14
N LEU A 632 3.95 1.54 -4.61
CA LEU A 632 3.37 0.47 -3.79
C LEU A 632 2.19 -0.23 -4.50
N ASN A 633 1.72 0.35 -5.62
CA ASN A 633 1.03 -0.35 -6.71
C ASN A 633 2.03 -0.53 -7.86
#